data_AF-A0A9P6FIN2-F1
#
_entry.id   AF-A0A9P6FIN2-F1
#
_cell.length_a   1.000
_cell.length_b   1.000
_cell.length_c   1.000
_cell.angle_alpha   90.00
_cell.angle_beta   90.00
_cell.angle_gamma   90.00
#
_symmetry.space_group_name_H-M   'P 1'
#
loop_
_entity.id
_entity.type
_entity.pdbx_description
1 polymer ?
#
loop_
_entity_poly.entity_id
_entity_poly.type
_entity_poly.pdbx_seq_one_letter_code
_entity_poly.pdbx_strand_id
1 'polypeptide(L)'
;DSKRDTKPKRLPRNGHPYPFPLSTSSASSSASAKAATKALPADRDQLRPSFAPHQVIIAGGNIQGLVLGLILLRLRVDYIILERAFTEGVNRNVIVLGSFVLNILEMLGLLDQVKGEALSSPPWTGSTSSAPTAPTITSTEMRQMTIWSEAGTVQAEADFANARERFAHNGIAISFRRLQQILRDHHPPGRCLDHKSVVRYEQSEDEVVVHCTDATVYMGEVLVGCD
;
A
#
# COMPACT_ATOMS: atom_id res chain seq x y z
N ASP A 1 -36.62 17.94 -37.28
CA ASP A 1 -36.47 18.74 -36.05
C ASP A 1 -36.76 17.87 -34.83
N SER A 2 -35.94 17.74 -33.78
CA SER A 2 -34.73 18.44 -33.35
C SER A 2 -33.99 17.51 -32.35
N LYS A 3 -32.69 17.28 -32.56
CA LYS A 3 -31.80 16.60 -31.59
C LYS A 3 -31.59 17.51 -30.37
N ARG A 4 -31.79 17.01 -29.15
CA ARG A 4 -31.33 17.69 -27.92
C ARG A 4 -29.88 17.33 -27.67
N ASP A 5 -29.00 18.25 -28.04
CA ASP A 5 -27.62 18.32 -27.57
C ASP A 5 -27.62 18.81 -26.12
N THR A 6 -27.24 17.96 -25.17
CA THR A 6 -26.92 18.38 -23.80
C THR A 6 -25.46 18.05 -23.51
N LYS A 7 -24.55 18.94 -23.93
CA LYS A 7 -23.18 18.95 -23.40
C LYS A 7 -23.23 19.42 -21.93
N PRO A 8 -22.61 18.69 -20.99
CA PRO A 8 -22.49 19.18 -19.63
C PRO A 8 -21.54 20.39 -19.57
N LYS A 9 -22.01 21.47 -18.94
CA LYS A 9 -21.23 22.68 -18.62
C LYS A 9 -19.99 22.28 -17.79
N ARG A 10 -18.79 22.56 -18.31
CA ARG A 10 -17.54 22.50 -17.53
C ARG A 10 -17.60 23.53 -16.41
N LEU A 11 -17.51 23.06 -15.16
CA LEU A 11 -17.25 23.92 -14.00
C LEU A 11 -15.80 24.43 -14.05
N PRO A 12 -15.52 25.67 -13.62
CA PRO A 12 -14.17 26.22 -13.62
C PRO A 12 -13.27 25.44 -12.64
N ARG A 13 -12.06 25.12 -13.11
CA ARG A 13 -10.97 24.51 -12.33
C ARG A 13 -10.48 25.48 -11.28
N ASN A 14 -10.73 25.20 -10.01
CA ASN A 14 -10.04 25.81 -8.88
C ASN A 14 -9.50 24.70 -7.95
N GLY A 15 -8.20 24.74 -7.68
CA GLY A 15 -7.57 24.13 -6.50
C GLY A 15 -7.12 22.67 -6.64
N HIS A 16 -5.81 22.45 -6.51
CA HIS A 16 -5.25 21.17 -6.03
C HIS A 16 -5.94 20.79 -4.70
N PRO A 17 -6.49 19.57 -4.54
CA PRO A 17 -7.21 19.19 -3.31
C PRO A 17 -6.30 18.88 -2.10
N TYR A 18 -4.98 18.92 -2.26
CA TYR A 18 -4.04 18.59 -1.19
C TYR A 18 -3.03 19.72 -1.00
N PRO A 19 -3.12 20.52 0.08
CA PRO A 19 -2.15 21.54 0.40
C PRO A 19 -1.02 20.90 1.21
N PHE A 20 -0.10 20.21 0.54
CA PHE A 20 1.19 19.87 1.13
C PHE A 20 2.31 20.30 0.19
N PRO A 21 3.32 21.04 0.68
CA PRO A 21 4.35 21.58 -0.19
C PRO A 21 5.22 20.45 -0.74
N LEU A 22 5.12 20.22 -2.05
CA LEU A 22 6.12 19.50 -2.81
C LEU A 22 7.38 20.38 -2.88
N SER A 23 8.41 20.02 -2.13
CA SER A 23 9.72 20.68 -2.26
C SER A 23 10.34 20.28 -3.59
N THR A 24 10.21 21.14 -4.60
CA THR A 24 11.02 21.05 -5.82
C THR A 24 12.38 21.70 -5.55
N SER A 25 13.43 20.90 -5.37
CA SER A 25 14.80 21.41 -5.34
C SER A 25 15.41 21.31 -6.74
N SER A 26 15.41 22.42 -7.47
CA SER A 26 16.38 22.68 -8.54
C SER A 26 17.49 23.58 -7.97
N ALA A 27 18.73 23.15 -8.12
CA ALA A 27 19.91 23.85 -7.62
C ALA A 27 20.25 25.11 -8.45
N SER A 28 20.49 26.24 -7.78
CA SER A 28 21.57 27.17 -8.12
C SER A 28 21.86 28.15 -6.97
N SER A 29 23.14 28.20 -6.62
CA SER A 29 23.89 29.08 -5.71
C SER A 29 23.38 30.50 -5.43
N SER A 30 23.36 30.93 -4.16
CA SER A 30 24.41 31.78 -3.54
C SER A 30 23.95 32.45 -2.23
N ALA A 31 24.89 32.49 -1.27
CA ALA A 31 25.03 33.41 -0.13
C ALA A 31 23.93 33.54 0.96
N SER A 32 24.25 32.92 2.11
CA SER A 32 24.26 33.51 3.47
C SER A 32 22.98 34.14 4.05
N ALA A 33 22.27 33.37 4.87
CA ALA A 33 21.74 33.85 6.16
C ALA A 33 21.53 32.66 7.11
N LYS A 34 22.24 32.67 8.24
CA LYS A 34 22.09 31.74 9.36
C LYS A 34 20.65 31.82 9.91
N ALA A 35 19.91 30.73 9.81
CA ALA A 35 18.78 30.45 10.69
C ALA A 35 18.91 28.99 11.15
N ALA A 36 19.12 28.82 12.46
CA ALA A 36 19.29 27.52 13.09
C ALA A 36 17.97 26.73 13.04
N THR A 37 17.84 25.84 12.06
CA THR A 37 16.84 24.77 12.10
C THR A 37 17.30 23.74 13.11
N LYS A 38 16.74 23.81 14.31
CA LYS A 38 16.89 22.79 15.35
C LYS A 38 16.34 21.48 14.78
N ALA A 39 17.24 20.56 14.45
CA ALA A 39 16.89 19.20 14.04
C ALA A 39 15.96 18.58 15.12
N LEU A 40 14.84 18.00 14.68
CA LEU A 40 13.97 17.23 15.56
C LEU A 40 14.72 15.96 16.01
N PRO A 41 14.71 15.61 17.30
CA PRO A 41 15.46 14.46 17.78
C PRO A 41 14.88 13.16 17.22
N ALA A 42 15.75 12.34 16.65
CA ALA A 42 15.47 11.06 15.99
C ALA A 42 15.18 9.89 16.98
N ASP A 43 14.83 10.19 18.22
CA ASP A 43 15.17 9.30 19.34
C ASP A 43 13.96 8.83 20.17
N ARG A 44 12.88 8.41 19.50
CA ARG A 44 11.78 7.66 20.16
C ARG A 44 11.59 6.24 19.62
N ASP A 45 12.24 5.90 18.50
CA ASP A 45 12.21 4.55 17.95
C ASP A 45 13.13 3.57 18.72
N GLN A 46 13.98 4.05 19.64
CA GLN A 46 14.96 3.21 20.36
C GLN A 46 14.70 3.01 21.86
N LEU A 47 13.59 3.48 22.45
CA LEU A 47 13.42 3.47 23.91
C LEU A 47 12.04 3.02 24.39
N ARG A 48 11.55 1.87 23.93
CA ARG A 48 10.48 1.17 24.67
C ARG A 48 10.92 -0.25 25.06
N PRO A 49 10.87 -0.61 26.35
CA PRO A 49 11.08 -1.99 26.78
C PRO A 49 10.00 -2.88 26.16
N SER A 50 10.36 -4.11 25.79
CA SER A 50 9.49 -5.10 25.12
C SER A 50 8.22 -5.49 25.88
N PHE A 51 8.02 -4.95 27.09
CA PHE A 51 6.90 -5.23 28.00
C PHE A 51 5.90 -4.08 28.10
N ALA A 52 6.11 -2.95 27.42
CA ALA A 52 5.10 -1.90 27.39
C ALA A 52 3.94 -2.30 26.47
N PRO A 53 2.67 -2.07 26.87
CA PRO A 53 1.53 -2.37 26.01
C PRO A 53 1.59 -1.55 24.71
N HIS A 54 1.26 -2.19 23.60
CA HIS A 54 1.12 -1.53 22.30
C HIS A 54 -0.16 -0.70 22.27
N GLN A 55 -0.20 0.40 21.54
CA GLN A 55 -1.49 1.09 21.39
C GLN A 55 -2.42 0.28 20.48
N VAL A 56 -1.88 -0.31 19.41
CA VAL A 56 -2.66 -1.12 18.47
C VAL A 56 -1.98 -2.45 18.18
N ILE A 57 -2.68 -3.55 18.41
CA ILE A 57 -2.31 -4.88 17.91
C ILE A 57 -3.13 -5.16 16.65
N ILE A 58 -2.47 -5.52 15.56
CA ILE A 58 -3.09 -5.89 14.29
C ILE A 58 -2.90 -7.39 14.11
N ALA A 59 -3.99 -8.16 14.10
CA ALA A 59 -3.96 -9.58 13.76
C ALA A 59 -4.07 -9.70 12.24
N GLY A 60 -3.01 -10.12 11.55
CA GLY A 60 -2.94 -10.26 10.10
C GLY A 60 -2.04 -9.23 9.42
N GLY A 61 -1.03 -9.72 8.71
CA GLY A 61 -0.05 -8.98 7.89
C GLY A 61 -0.29 -9.12 6.38
N ASN A 62 -1.55 -9.28 5.97
CA ASN A 62 -1.98 -9.09 4.60
C ASN A 62 -2.00 -7.60 4.22
N ILE A 63 -2.36 -7.29 2.96
CA ILE A 63 -2.39 -5.91 2.44
C ILE A 63 -3.11 -4.94 3.38
N GLN A 64 -4.25 -5.35 3.95
CA GLN A 64 -5.04 -4.50 4.84
C GLN A 64 -4.29 -4.13 6.12
N GLY A 65 -3.74 -5.13 6.83
CA GLY A 65 -2.98 -4.91 8.06
C GLY A 65 -1.71 -4.11 7.83
N LEU A 66 -1.01 -4.36 6.72
CA LEU A 66 0.18 -3.59 6.35
C LEU A 66 -0.17 -2.12 6.04
N VAL A 67 -1.21 -1.86 5.23
CA VAL A 67 -1.69 -0.49 4.97
C VAL A 67 -2.09 0.20 6.26
N LEU A 68 -2.84 -0.48 7.15
CA LEU A 68 -3.22 0.07 8.45
C LEU A 68 -1.99 0.43 9.29
N GLY A 69 -1.02 -0.46 9.40
CA GLY A 69 0.21 -0.18 10.15
C GLY A 69 1.01 0.99 9.58
N LEU A 70 1.07 1.16 8.25
CA LEU A 70 1.71 2.34 7.64
C LEU A 70 0.96 3.65 7.92
N ILE A 71 -0.37 3.60 8.01
CA ILE A 71 -1.20 4.74 8.41
C ILE A 71 -0.91 5.09 9.88
N LEU A 72 -0.90 4.10 10.77
CA LEU A 72 -0.58 4.30 12.19
C LEU A 72 0.84 4.83 12.39
N LEU A 73 1.80 4.33 11.60
CA LEU A 73 3.18 4.81 11.59
C LEU A 73 3.24 6.31 11.25
N ARG A 74 2.51 6.75 10.23
CA ARG A 74 2.41 8.18 9.87
C ARG A 74 1.78 9.03 10.95
N LEU A 75 0.79 8.49 11.64
CA LEU A 75 0.12 9.14 12.77
C LEU A 75 0.92 9.08 14.06
N ARG A 76 2.08 8.39 14.07
CA ARG A 76 2.94 8.17 15.24
C ARG A 76 2.22 7.42 16.36
N VAL A 77 1.32 6.51 15.98
CA VAL A 77 0.65 5.58 16.89
C VAL A 77 1.45 4.29 16.95
N ASP A 78 1.69 3.77 18.15
CA ASP A 78 2.43 2.53 18.34
C ASP A 78 1.61 1.32 17.91
N TYR A 79 2.19 0.43 17.11
CA TYR A 79 1.49 -0.77 16.63
C TYR A 79 2.39 -1.98 16.49
N ILE A 80 1.78 -3.16 16.51
CA ILE A 80 2.44 -4.41 16.12
C ILE A 80 1.52 -5.24 15.22
N ILE A 81 2.09 -5.86 14.19
CA ILE A 81 1.39 -6.75 13.27
C ILE A 81 1.79 -8.19 13.57
N LEU A 82 0.79 -9.02 13.85
CA LEU A 82 0.93 -10.45 14.14
C LEU A 82 0.41 -11.25 12.94
N GLU A 83 1.30 -11.79 12.12
CA GLU A 83 0.96 -12.56 10.93
C GLU A 83 1.16 -14.06 11.17
N ARG A 84 0.14 -14.86 10.88
CA ARG A 84 0.19 -16.33 11.01
C ARG A 84 1.20 -16.95 10.05
N ALA A 85 1.17 -16.55 8.79
CA ALA A 85 1.91 -17.18 7.71
C ALA A 85 3.28 -16.54 7.51
N PHE A 86 4.32 -17.35 7.58
CA PHE A 86 5.59 -17.05 6.94
C PHE A 86 5.51 -17.56 5.51
N THR A 87 5.57 -16.67 4.52
CA THR A 87 5.52 -17.11 3.13
C THR A 87 6.72 -16.59 2.36
N GLU A 88 7.74 -17.44 2.30
CA GLU A 88 8.71 -17.44 1.21
C GLU A 88 8.07 -18.11 -0.01
N GLY A 89 8.13 -17.45 -1.18
CA GLY A 89 7.69 -18.00 -2.46
C GLY A 89 6.96 -17.03 -3.38
N VAL A 90 6.95 -17.35 -4.67
CA VAL A 90 6.31 -16.55 -5.73
C VAL A 90 4.82 -16.90 -5.82
N ASN A 91 3.93 -16.00 -5.40
CA ASN A 91 2.51 -16.11 -5.74
C ASN A 91 2.27 -15.46 -7.10
N ARG A 92 1.57 -16.18 -8.00
CA ARG A 92 1.23 -15.73 -9.35
C ARG A 92 -0.09 -14.95 -9.42
N ASN A 93 -0.78 -14.74 -8.30
CA ASN A 93 -2.01 -13.97 -8.26
C ASN A 93 -1.75 -12.49 -8.55
N VAL A 94 -2.58 -11.92 -9.41
CA VAL A 94 -2.60 -10.50 -9.76
C VAL A 94 -3.83 -9.86 -9.12
N ILE A 95 -3.65 -8.68 -8.54
CA ILE A 95 -4.72 -7.82 -8.04
C ILE A 95 -4.82 -6.58 -8.92
N VAL A 96 -6.04 -6.14 -9.21
CA VAL A 96 -6.29 -4.87 -9.89
C VAL A 96 -6.59 -3.80 -8.85
N LEU A 97 -5.73 -2.78 -8.79
CA LEU A 97 -5.87 -1.60 -7.96
C LEU A 97 -6.59 -0.51 -8.74
N GLY A 98 -7.79 -0.15 -8.29
CA GLY A 98 -8.50 1.02 -8.80
C GLY A 98 -7.88 2.33 -8.31
N SER A 99 -8.31 3.44 -8.92
CA SER A 99 -7.84 4.79 -8.62
C SER A 99 -7.89 5.19 -7.13
N PHE A 100 -8.91 4.76 -6.39
CA PHE A 100 -9.03 5.05 -4.96
C PHE A 100 -7.87 4.48 -4.14
N VAL A 101 -7.46 3.24 -4.45
CA VAL A 101 -6.33 2.60 -3.76
C VAL A 101 -5.03 3.28 -4.14
N LEU A 102 -4.89 3.70 -5.41
CA LEU A 102 -3.71 4.42 -5.89
C LEU A 102 -3.56 5.79 -5.21
N ASN A 103 -4.67 6.48 -4.93
CA ASN A 103 -4.63 7.72 -4.13
C ASN A 103 -4.13 7.47 -2.69
N ILE A 104 -4.53 6.35 -2.07
CA ILE A 104 -4.02 5.97 -0.75
C ILE A 104 -2.51 5.69 -0.85
N LEU A 105 -2.06 4.94 -1.85
CA LEU A 105 -0.63 4.67 -2.06
C LEU A 105 0.16 5.95 -2.34
N GLU A 106 -0.43 6.94 -2.99
CA GLU A 106 0.17 8.27 -3.20
C GLU A 106 0.32 9.03 -1.89
N MET A 107 -0.73 9.07 -1.06
CA MET A 107 -0.65 9.62 0.30
C MET A 107 0.37 8.87 1.16
N LEU A 108 0.55 7.58 0.88
CA LEU A 108 1.57 6.76 1.51
C LEU A 108 2.97 6.92 0.90
N GLY A 109 3.15 7.74 -0.14
CA GLY A 109 4.44 7.93 -0.81
C GLY A 109 4.98 6.69 -1.52
N LEU A 110 4.12 5.70 -1.76
CA LEU A 110 4.46 4.38 -2.34
C LEU A 110 4.05 4.24 -3.79
N LEU A 111 3.24 5.16 -4.31
CA LEU A 111 2.65 5.03 -5.65
C LEU A 111 3.71 4.89 -6.75
N ASP A 112 4.78 5.69 -6.70
CA ASP A 112 5.83 5.64 -7.72
C ASP A 112 6.62 4.34 -7.67
N GLN A 113 6.83 3.75 -6.49
CA GLN A 113 7.46 2.44 -6.35
C GLN A 113 6.55 1.34 -6.90
N VAL A 114 5.25 1.36 -6.58
CA VAL A 114 4.25 0.40 -7.11
C VAL A 114 4.13 0.50 -8.63
N LYS A 115 4.19 1.72 -9.19
CA LYS A 115 4.25 1.96 -10.64
C LYS A 115 5.59 1.56 -11.25
N GLY A 116 6.70 1.77 -10.56
CA GLY A 116 8.04 1.44 -11.03
C GLY A 116 8.23 -0.07 -11.17
N GLU A 117 7.71 -0.84 -10.21
CA GLU A 117 7.70 -2.30 -10.25
C GLU A 117 6.84 -2.86 -11.40
N ALA A 118 5.84 -2.12 -11.85
CA ALA A 118 5.09 -2.42 -13.09
C ALA A 118 5.97 -2.47 -14.34
N LEU A 119 7.08 -1.74 -14.31
CA LEU A 119 7.91 -1.51 -15.48
C LEU A 119 9.24 -2.25 -15.42
N SER A 120 9.64 -2.81 -14.27
CA SER A 120 11.05 -3.14 -13.99
C SER A 120 11.40 -4.60 -13.68
N SER A 121 10.47 -5.56 -13.69
CA SER A 121 10.85 -6.95 -13.36
C SER A 121 11.63 -7.65 -14.48
N PRO A 122 12.87 -8.11 -14.24
CA PRO A 122 13.61 -8.94 -15.19
C PRO A 122 12.99 -10.34 -15.30
N PRO A 123 13.09 -11.02 -16.46
CA PRO A 123 12.65 -12.40 -16.60
C PRO A 123 13.39 -13.32 -15.62
N TRP A 124 12.66 -14.20 -14.96
CA TRP A 124 13.22 -15.19 -14.03
C TRP A 124 14.22 -16.11 -14.76
N THR A 125 15.51 -16.00 -14.45
CA THR A 125 16.57 -16.89 -14.95
C THR A 125 16.77 -18.06 -13.99
N GLY A 126 15.83 -19.00 -14.02
CA GLY A 126 15.92 -20.29 -13.31
C GLY A 126 16.04 -21.49 -14.26
N SER A 127 16.35 -21.28 -15.54
CA SER A 127 16.45 -22.34 -16.53
C SER A 127 17.71 -22.17 -17.40
N THR A 128 18.52 -23.21 -17.46
CA THR A 128 19.64 -23.39 -18.41
C THR A 128 19.18 -23.76 -19.82
N SER A 129 17.89 -23.61 -20.17
CA SER A 129 17.39 -23.84 -21.53
C SER A 129 17.29 -22.53 -22.31
N SER A 130 17.99 -22.46 -23.44
CA SER A 130 18.12 -21.35 -24.39
C SER A 130 16.83 -21.02 -25.17
N ALA A 131 15.75 -20.66 -24.49
CA ALA A 131 14.55 -20.07 -25.08
C ALA A 131 14.26 -18.72 -24.39
N PRO A 132 13.88 -17.66 -25.13
CA PRO A 132 13.58 -16.37 -24.52
C PRO A 132 12.32 -16.48 -23.67
N THR A 133 12.50 -16.56 -22.35
CA THR A 133 11.41 -16.51 -21.37
C THR A 133 10.82 -15.10 -21.38
N ALA A 134 9.52 -14.99 -21.66
CA ALA A 134 8.79 -13.73 -21.65
C ALA A 134 8.99 -12.97 -20.33
N PRO A 135 9.02 -11.61 -20.36
CA PRO A 135 9.15 -10.82 -19.14
C PRO A 135 8.02 -11.18 -18.16
N THR A 136 8.38 -11.43 -16.90
CA THR A 136 7.40 -11.57 -15.82
C THR A 136 6.77 -10.19 -15.61
N ILE A 137 5.69 -9.90 -16.31
CA ILE A 137 4.92 -8.67 -16.11
C ILE A 137 4.37 -8.72 -14.68
N THR A 138 4.96 -7.93 -13.80
CA THR A 138 4.56 -7.85 -12.39
C THR A 138 3.52 -6.77 -12.15
N SER A 139 3.39 -5.79 -13.05
CA SER A 139 2.27 -4.86 -13.07
C SER A 139 2.02 -4.15 -14.41
N THR A 140 0.81 -3.65 -14.68
CA THR A 140 0.45 -2.94 -15.94
C THR A 140 -0.74 -1.99 -15.72
N GLU A 141 -0.71 -0.81 -16.34
CA GLU A 141 -1.86 0.11 -16.33
C GLU A 141 -3.07 -0.52 -17.04
N MET A 142 -4.21 -0.52 -16.34
CA MET A 142 -5.49 -0.95 -16.85
C MET A 142 -6.08 0.12 -17.76
N ARG A 143 -6.21 -0.21 -19.04
CA ARG A 143 -6.85 0.66 -20.04
C ARG A 143 -8.27 0.25 -20.37
N GLN A 144 -8.60 -1.02 -20.23
CA GLN A 144 -9.89 -1.55 -20.67
C GLN A 144 -10.29 -2.77 -19.82
N MET A 145 -11.59 -2.93 -19.60
CA MET A 145 -12.19 -4.16 -19.11
C MET A 145 -13.20 -4.65 -20.13
N THR A 146 -13.10 -5.93 -20.49
CA THR A 146 -14.04 -6.56 -21.41
C THR A 146 -14.71 -7.73 -20.71
N ILE A 147 -16.04 -7.76 -20.74
CA ILE A 147 -16.86 -8.85 -20.20
C ILE A 147 -17.30 -9.69 -21.40
N TRP A 148 -17.02 -10.99 -21.34
CA TRP A 148 -17.32 -11.94 -22.39
C TRP A 148 -18.42 -12.90 -21.94
N SER A 149 -19.28 -13.31 -22.87
CA SER A 149 -20.22 -14.40 -22.67
C SER A 149 -19.50 -15.76 -22.74
N GLU A 150 -20.16 -16.82 -22.31
CA GLU A 150 -19.69 -18.20 -22.50
C GLU A 150 -19.50 -18.56 -23.99
N ALA A 151 -20.29 -17.96 -24.88
CA ALA A 151 -20.15 -18.13 -26.32
C ALA A 151 -18.96 -17.36 -26.93
N GLY A 152 -18.15 -16.68 -26.12
CA GLY A 152 -16.99 -15.91 -26.57
C GLY A 152 -17.36 -14.58 -27.24
N THR A 153 -18.58 -14.07 -27.02
CA THR A 153 -18.99 -12.76 -27.54
C THR A 153 -18.83 -11.68 -26.48
N VAL A 154 -18.39 -10.49 -26.86
CA VAL A 154 -18.29 -9.34 -25.94
C VAL A 154 -19.69 -8.90 -25.51
N GLN A 155 -19.95 -8.92 -24.21
CA GLN A 155 -21.20 -8.44 -23.60
C GLN A 155 -21.10 -6.99 -23.15
N ALA A 156 -19.93 -6.58 -22.66
CA ALA A 156 -19.70 -5.22 -22.21
C ALA A 156 -18.22 -4.85 -22.32
N GLU A 157 -17.97 -3.56 -22.50
CA GLU A 157 -16.64 -2.99 -22.54
C GLU A 157 -16.64 -1.69 -21.71
N ALA A 158 -15.62 -1.53 -20.88
CA ALA A 158 -15.37 -0.30 -20.14
C ALA A 158 -13.97 0.22 -20.50
N ASP A 159 -13.93 1.42 -21.06
CA ASP A 159 -12.70 2.15 -21.37
C ASP A 159 -12.27 2.99 -20.16
N PHE A 160 -11.04 2.76 -19.72
CA PHE A 160 -10.38 3.44 -18.61
C PHE A 160 -9.19 4.30 -19.07
N ALA A 161 -8.96 4.48 -20.38
CA ALA A 161 -7.84 5.27 -20.90
C ALA A 161 -7.81 6.72 -20.36
N ASN A 162 -8.99 7.30 -20.08
CA ASN A 162 -9.13 8.65 -19.51
C ASN A 162 -9.48 8.64 -18.02
N ALA A 163 -9.36 7.50 -17.33
CA ALA A 163 -9.69 7.39 -15.91
C ALA A 163 -8.86 8.36 -15.05
N ARG A 164 -7.61 8.60 -15.44
CA ARG A 164 -6.72 9.59 -14.82
C ARG A 164 -7.32 10.99 -14.71
N GLU A 165 -8.04 11.45 -15.74
CA GLU A 165 -8.62 12.80 -15.74
C GLU A 165 -9.73 12.98 -14.70
N ARG A 166 -10.45 11.88 -14.41
CA ARG A 166 -11.59 11.87 -13.51
C ARG A 166 -11.25 11.42 -12.09
N PHE A 167 -10.25 10.54 -11.94
CA PHE A 167 -9.93 9.85 -10.69
C PHE A 167 -8.46 9.95 -10.28
N ALA A 168 -7.69 10.88 -10.87
CA ALA A 168 -6.27 11.13 -10.65
C ALA A 168 -5.29 10.05 -11.15
N HIS A 169 -5.68 8.78 -11.17
CA HIS A 169 -4.85 7.66 -11.66
C HIS A 169 -5.63 6.67 -12.53
N ASN A 170 -4.96 6.05 -13.50
CA ASN A 170 -5.44 4.84 -14.17
C ASN A 170 -5.28 3.64 -13.23
N GLY A 171 -6.15 2.63 -13.33
CA GLY A 171 -6.01 1.40 -12.55
C GLY A 171 -4.70 0.68 -12.86
N ILE A 172 -4.21 -0.13 -11.93
CA ILE A 172 -2.97 -0.89 -12.08
C ILE A 172 -3.21 -2.34 -11.70
N ALA A 173 -2.92 -3.28 -12.59
CA ALA A 173 -2.81 -4.69 -12.23
C ALA A 173 -1.41 -4.93 -11.63
N ILE A 174 -1.26 -5.56 -10.46
CA ILE A 174 0.03 -5.90 -9.84
C ILE A 174 0.00 -7.28 -9.18
N SER A 175 1.14 -7.99 -9.11
CA SER A 175 1.26 -9.18 -8.28
C SER A 175 0.88 -8.87 -6.82
N PHE A 176 -0.03 -9.67 -6.26
CA PHE A 176 -0.45 -9.54 -4.86
C PHE A 176 0.76 -9.59 -3.90
N ARG A 177 1.68 -10.53 -4.13
CA ARG A 177 2.89 -10.65 -3.29
C ARG A 177 3.83 -9.48 -3.46
N ARG A 178 3.96 -8.95 -4.67
CA ARG A 178 4.83 -7.79 -4.87
C ARG A 178 4.30 -6.58 -4.12
N LEU A 179 2.99 -6.33 -4.18
CA LEU A 179 2.35 -5.28 -3.40
C LEU A 179 2.51 -5.52 -1.90
N GLN A 180 2.27 -6.74 -1.41
CA GLN A 180 2.47 -7.09 0.00
C GLN A 180 3.92 -6.84 0.45
N GLN A 181 4.90 -7.22 -0.36
CA GLN A 181 6.31 -7.02 -0.05
C GLN A 181 6.69 -5.53 -0.03
N ILE A 182 6.26 -4.75 -1.03
CA ILE A 182 6.45 -3.29 -1.02
C ILE A 182 5.88 -2.69 0.26
N LEU A 183 4.65 -3.03 0.63
CA LEU A 183 4.05 -2.50 1.86
C LEU A 183 4.84 -2.92 3.10
N ARG A 184 5.25 -4.19 3.17
CA ARG A 184 5.99 -4.77 4.30
C ARG A 184 7.37 -4.14 4.50
N ASP A 185 8.10 -3.90 3.41
CA ASP A 185 9.46 -3.32 3.43
C ASP A 185 9.49 -1.89 3.99
N HIS A 186 8.33 -1.21 4.02
CA HIS A 186 8.18 0.14 4.58
C HIS A 186 7.83 0.16 6.07
N HIS A 187 7.67 -0.99 6.72
CA HIS A 187 7.56 -1.06 8.17
C HIS A 187 8.95 -1.14 8.83
N PRO A 188 9.16 -0.49 9.99
CA PRO A 188 10.37 -0.67 10.77
C PRO A 188 10.60 -2.15 11.16
N PRO A 189 11.86 -2.58 11.31
CA PRO A 189 12.18 -3.93 11.78
C PRO A 189 11.45 -4.27 13.09
N GLY A 190 10.95 -5.50 13.19
CA GLY A 190 10.24 -5.98 14.39
C GLY A 190 8.79 -5.51 14.53
N ARG A 191 8.25 -4.69 13.60
CA ARG A 191 6.82 -4.30 13.61
C ARG A 191 5.90 -5.34 12.99
N CYS A 192 6.43 -6.17 12.09
CA CYS A 192 5.69 -7.26 11.45
C CYS A 192 6.30 -8.60 11.89
N LEU A 193 5.60 -9.32 12.75
CA LEU A 193 6.06 -10.60 13.28
C LEU A 193 5.35 -11.75 12.55
N ASP A 194 6.13 -12.60 11.89
CA ASP A 194 5.62 -13.83 11.29
C ASP A 194 5.44 -14.93 12.35
N HIS A 195 4.72 -15.98 11.95
CA HIS A 195 4.40 -17.14 12.80
C HIS A 195 3.64 -16.76 14.08
N LYS A 196 2.98 -15.60 14.10
CA LYS A 196 2.14 -15.11 15.18
C LYS A 196 0.68 -15.26 14.80
N SER A 197 0.15 -16.46 14.98
CA SER A 197 -1.28 -16.72 14.80
C SER A 197 -2.03 -16.41 16.07
N VAL A 198 -2.87 -15.37 16.05
CA VAL A 198 -3.78 -15.05 17.16
C VAL A 198 -4.83 -16.17 17.29
N VAL A 199 -5.06 -16.66 18.51
CA VAL A 199 -6.03 -17.75 18.80
C VAL A 199 -7.10 -17.35 19.81
N ARG A 200 -6.81 -16.36 20.65
CA ARG A 200 -7.69 -15.88 21.71
C ARG A 200 -7.27 -14.48 22.08
N TYR A 201 -8.23 -13.69 22.55
CA TYR A 201 -7.94 -12.47 23.28
C TYR A 201 -8.81 -12.38 24.54
N GLU A 202 -8.34 -11.60 25.49
CA GLU A 202 -9.06 -11.16 26.68
C GLU A 202 -9.14 -9.64 26.64
N GLN A 203 -10.26 -9.06 27.05
CA GLN A 203 -10.47 -7.62 27.04
C GLN A 203 -10.90 -7.14 28.42
N SER A 204 -10.28 -6.05 28.88
CA SER A 204 -10.70 -5.25 30.03
C SER A 204 -11.27 -3.90 29.55
N GLU A 205 -11.50 -2.98 30.47
CA GLU A 205 -11.94 -1.62 30.12
C GLU A 205 -10.87 -0.82 29.35
N ASP A 206 -9.59 -1.04 29.69
CA ASP A 206 -8.47 -0.24 29.20
C ASP A 206 -7.52 -1.01 28.27
N GLU A 207 -7.58 -2.34 28.25
CA GLU A 207 -6.57 -3.17 27.57
C GLU A 207 -7.16 -4.42 26.89
N VAL A 208 -6.42 -4.92 25.91
CA VAL A 208 -6.59 -6.21 25.26
C VAL A 208 -5.32 -7.04 25.42
N VAL A 209 -5.49 -8.29 25.79
CA VAL A 209 -4.43 -9.31 25.89
C VAL A 209 -4.65 -10.33 24.78
N VAL A 210 -3.68 -10.48 23.90
CA VAL A 210 -3.76 -11.31 22.69
C VAL A 210 -2.84 -12.50 22.84
N HIS A 211 -3.38 -13.70 22.70
CA HIS A 211 -2.66 -14.97 22.80
C HIS A 211 -2.41 -15.56 21.42
N CYS A 212 -1.18 -15.98 21.18
CA CYS A 212 -0.75 -16.62 19.94
C CYS A 212 -0.61 -18.15 20.08
N THR A 213 -0.62 -18.87 18.95
CA THR A 213 -0.42 -20.33 18.88
C THR A 213 0.89 -20.83 19.51
N ASP A 214 1.93 -19.99 19.50
CA ASP A 214 3.25 -20.30 20.06
C ASP A 214 3.36 -19.96 21.56
N ALA A 215 2.22 -19.75 22.23
CA ALA A 215 2.09 -19.31 23.61
C ALA A 215 2.65 -17.91 23.90
N THR A 216 3.09 -17.14 22.89
CA THR A 216 3.42 -15.73 23.10
C THR A 216 2.18 -14.89 23.32
N VAL A 217 2.34 -13.82 24.10
CA VAL A 217 1.26 -12.93 24.52
C VAL A 217 1.65 -11.49 24.23
N TYR A 218 0.71 -10.72 23.68
CA TYR A 218 0.85 -9.31 23.38
C TYR A 218 -0.24 -8.52 24.09
N MET A 219 0.13 -7.41 24.71
CA MET A 219 -0.81 -6.51 25.38
C MET A 219 -0.95 -5.22 24.58
N GLY A 220 -2.14 -4.67 24.53
CA GLY A 220 -2.35 -3.34 23.96
C GLY A 220 -3.67 -2.70 24.33
N GLU A 221 -3.97 -1.52 23.78
CA GLU A 221 -5.23 -0.80 24.02
C GLU A 221 -6.33 -1.23 23.04
N VAL A 222 -5.95 -1.51 21.78
CA VAL A 222 -6.88 -1.88 20.70
C VAL A 222 -6.37 -3.11 19.97
N LEU A 223 -7.27 -4.05 19.67
CA LEU A 223 -7.03 -5.16 18.73
C LEU A 223 -7.84 -4.92 17.45
N VAL A 224 -7.17 -5.03 16.30
CA VAL A 224 -7.82 -4.96 14.98
C VAL A 224 -7.61 -6.28 14.25
N GLY A 225 -8.71 -6.94 13.88
CA GLY A 225 -8.70 -8.12 13.00
C GLY A 225 -8.49 -7.72 11.53
N CYS A 226 -7.46 -8.26 10.91
CA CYS A 226 -7.04 -8.11 9.51
C CYS A 226 -6.59 -9.46 8.92
N ASP A 227 -7.03 -10.57 9.52
CA ASP A 227 -6.64 -11.96 9.28
C ASP A 227 -7.50 -12.73 8.25
#